data_AF-A0A4P7BYF3-F1
#
_entry.id   AF-A0A4P7BYF3-F1
#
_cell.length_a   1.000
_cell.length_b   1.000
_cell.length_c   1.000
_cell.angle_alpha   90.00
_cell.angle_beta   90.00
_cell.angle_gamma   90.00
#
_symmetry.space_group_name_H-M   'P 1'
#
loop_
_entity.id
_entity.type
_entity.pdbx_description
1 polymer ?
#
loop_
_entity_poly.entity_id
_entity_poly.type
_entity_poly.pdbx_seq_one_letter_code
_entity_poly.pdbx_strand_id
1 'polypeptide(L)'
;MMRDDKDALEELLDSLKQQRDELRVQMHLAKLEAQEEWEEIEKRWDHEVKPKLDAVRDDTLESSKNIFNSLRSIAEEIENGYKRIKKDLE
;
A
#
# COMPACT_ATOMS: atom_id res chain seq x y z
N MET A 1 1.30 6.89 -23.11
CA MET A 1 0.04 6.40 -22.52
C MET A 1 0.22 5.21 -21.60
N MET A 2 0.83 4.07 -21.99
CA MET A 2 1.10 2.99 -20.99
C MET A 2 2.21 3.32 -19.98
N ARG A 3 3.19 4.15 -20.37
CA ARG A 3 4.29 4.58 -19.49
C ARG A 3 3.78 5.40 -18.32
N ASP A 4 2.85 6.32 -18.60
CA ASP A 4 2.26 7.24 -17.63
C ASP A 4 1.49 6.50 -16.52
N ASP A 5 0.78 5.42 -16.87
CA ASP A 5 0.06 4.62 -15.88
C ASP A 5 1.06 3.93 -14.93
N LYS A 6 2.06 3.22 -15.47
CA LYS A 6 3.11 2.51 -14.70
C LYS A 6 3.80 3.44 -13.71
N ASP A 7 4.26 4.60 -14.20
CA ASP A 7 4.96 5.59 -13.39
C ASP A 7 4.06 6.11 -12.25
N ALA A 8 2.78 6.38 -12.51
CA ALA A 8 1.84 6.83 -11.48
C ALA A 8 1.56 5.79 -10.39
N LEU A 9 1.58 4.49 -10.73
CA LEU A 9 1.45 3.44 -9.71
C LEU A 9 2.73 3.27 -8.91
N GLU A 10 3.91 3.35 -9.55
CA GLU A 10 5.18 3.31 -8.83
C GLU A 10 5.26 4.44 -7.80
N GLU A 11 4.86 5.66 -8.18
CA GLU A 11 4.76 6.80 -7.24
C GLU A 11 3.77 6.54 -6.10
N LEU A 12 2.58 5.99 -6.41
CA LEU A 12 1.59 5.65 -5.39
C LEU A 12 2.14 4.61 -4.40
N LEU A 13 2.78 3.57 -4.90
CA LEU A 13 3.35 2.49 -4.09
C LEU A 13 4.52 2.96 -3.23
N ASP A 14 5.34 3.88 -3.73
CA ASP A 14 6.43 4.47 -2.95
C ASP A 14 5.89 5.42 -1.86
N SER A 15 4.86 6.22 -2.15
CA SER A 15 4.15 7.01 -1.14
C SER A 15 3.57 6.12 -0.03
N LEU A 16 2.94 5.01 -0.40
CA LEU A 16 2.42 4.01 0.54
C LEU A 16 3.51 3.41 1.43
N LYS A 17 4.66 3.05 0.86
CA LYS A 17 5.81 2.56 1.65
C LYS A 17 6.29 3.61 2.64
N GLN A 18 6.39 4.86 2.23
CA GLN A 18 6.80 5.94 3.12
C GLN A 18 5.81 6.13 4.28
N GLN A 19 4.50 6.18 3.98
CA GLN A 19 3.46 6.26 5.01
C GLN A 19 3.51 5.06 5.95
N ARG A 20 3.75 3.86 5.40
CA ARG A 20 3.89 2.64 6.18
C ARG A 20 5.06 2.73 7.15
N ASP A 21 6.22 3.18 6.69
CA ASP A 21 7.42 3.28 7.52
C ASP A 21 7.24 4.33 8.62
N GLU A 22 6.59 5.47 8.33
CA GLU A 22 6.21 6.47 9.33
C GLU A 22 5.27 5.90 10.39
N LEU A 23 4.17 5.26 9.96
CA LEU A 23 3.18 4.68 10.85
C LEU A 23 3.75 3.54 11.68
N ARG A 24 4.63 2.71 11.11
CA ARG A 24 5.29 1.62 11.84
C ARG A 24 6.07 2.13 13.04
N VAL A 25 6.72 3.29 12.93
CA VAL A 25 7.42 3.92 14.06
C VAL A 25 6.43 4.38 15.12
N GLN A 26 5.31 4.98 14.71
CA GLN A 26 4.27 5.46 15.64
C GLN A 26 3.51 4.30 16.31
N MET A 27 3.29 3.19 15.59
CA MET A 27 2.61 1.99 16.07
C MET A 27 3.28 1.35 17.27
N HIS A 28 4.61 1.47 17.38
CA HIS A 28 5.32 0.95 18.56
C HIS A 28 4.88 1.63 19.87
N LEU A 29 4.36 2.86 19.78
CA LEU A 29 3.88 3.66 20.90
C LEU A 29 2.34 3.76 20.96
N ALA A 30 1.66 3.16 19.97
CA ALA A 30 0.22 3.25 19.82
C ALA A 30 -0.53 2.35 20.81
N LYS A 31 -1.82 2.62 20.99
CA LYS A 31 -2.73 1.76 21.77
C LYS A 31 -2.95 0.43 21.04
N LEU A 32 -3.32 -0.60 21.80
CA LEU A 32 -3.56 -1.95 21.30
C LEU A 32 -4.58 -1.97 20.14
N GLU A 33 -5.66 -1.20 20.24
CA GLU A 33 -6.69 -1.10 19.19
C GLU A 33 -6.13 -0.59 17.84
N ALA A 34 -5.26 0.42 17.89
CA ALA A 34 -4.59 0.95 16.69
C ALA A 34 -3.55 -0.04 16.14
N GLN A 35 -2.89 -0.79 17.00
CA GLN A 35 -1.98 -1.87 16.60
C GLN A 35 -2.73 -3.02 15.92
N GLU A 36 -3.90 -3.41 16.42
CA GLU A 36 -4.75 -4.44 15.81
C GLU A 36 -5.24 -4.01 14.42
N GLU A 37 -5.73 -2.77 14.28
CA GLU A 37 -6.15 -2.25 12.97
C GLU A 37 -4.97 -2.17 11.99
N TRP A 38 -3.80 -1.74 12.47
CA TRP A 38 -2.57 -1.73 11.70
C TRP A 38 -2.16 -3.12 11.20
N GLU A 39 -2.18 -4.13 12.07
CA GLU A 39 -1.82 -5.50 11.69
C GLU A 39 -2.75 -6.07 10.60
N GLU A 40 -4.04 -5.77 10.66
CA GLU A 40 -4.98 -6.20 9.62
C GLU A 40 -4.69 -5.53 8.27
N ILE A 41 -4.33 -4.25 8.28
CA ILE A 41 -3.95 -3.54 7.05
C ILE A 41 -2.60 -4.04 6.51
N GLU A 42 -1.62 -4.30 7.37
CA GLU A 42 -0.32 -4.85 6.97
C GLU A 42 -0.45 -6.25 6.36
N LYS A 43 -1.34 -7.11 6.88
CA LYS A 43 -1.62 -8.41 6.26
C LYS A 43 -2.10 -8.25 4.83
N ARG A 44 -3.01 -7.29 4.57
CA ARG A 44 -3.47 -7.00 3.20
C ARG A 44 -2.35 -6.47 2.32
N TRP A 45 -1.48 -5.60 2.86
CA TRP A 45 -0.30 -5.12 2.14
C TRP A 45 0.61 -6.27 1.69
N ASP A 46 1.00 -7.15 2.62
CA ASP A 46 1.91 -8.26 2.33
C ASP A 46 1.29 -9.32 1.43
N HIS A 47 -0.03 -9.59 1.55
CA HIS A 47 -0.69 -10.64 0.78
C HIS A 47 -1.18 -10.19 -0.59
N GLU A 48 -1.53 -8.91 -0.75
CA GLU A 48 -2.19 -8.42 -1.96
C GLU A 48 -1.35 -7.41 -2.75
N VAL A 49 -0.65 -6.48 -2.09
CA VAL A 49 0.10 -5.43 -2.77
C VAL A 49 1.51 -5.89 -3.12
N LYS A 50 2.25 -6.41 -2.14
CA LYS A 50 3.64 -6.85 -2.31
C LYS A 50 3.85 -7.85 -3.46
N PRO A 51 3.10 -8.97 -3.57
CA PRO A 51 3.31 -9.92 -4.65
C PRO A 51 2.98 -9.35 -6.03
N LYS A 52 1.96 -8.48 -6.12
CA LYS A 52 1.62 -7.81 -7.38
C LYS A 52 2.66 -6.76 -7.76
N LEU A 53 3.21 -6.04 -6.78
CA LEU A 53 4.30 -5.09 -6.98
C LEU A 53 5.57 -5.80 -7.47
N ASP A 54 5.96 -6.92 -6.84
CA ASP A 54 7.11 -7.71 -7.26
C ASP A 54 6.92 -8.21 -8.71
N ALA A 55 5.72 -8.69 -9.04
CA ALA A 55 5.41 -9.15 -10.41
C ALA A 55 5.33 -8.02 -11.46
N VAL A 56 5.02 -6.79 -11.06
CA VAL A 56 5.10 -5.58 -11.92
C VAL A 56 6.56 -5.16 -12.11
N ARG A 57 7.40 -5.24 -11.07
CA ARG A 57 8.84 -4.93 -11.14
C ARG A 57 9.63 -5.93 -11.96
N ASP A 58 9.26 -7.20 -11.90
CA ASP A 58 9.88 -8.26 -12.70
C ASP A 58 9.46 -8.21 -14.19
N ASP A 59 8.74 -7.15 -14.62
CA ASP A 59 8.14 -6.95 -15.96
C ASP A 59 7.35 -8.18 -16.49
N THR A 60 7.03 -9.12 -15.60
CA THR A 60 6.36 -10.39 -15.94
C THR A 60 4.89 -10.16 -16.29
N LEU A 61 4.33 -9.03 -15.82
CA LEU A 61 2.93 -8.65 -16.00
C LEU A 61 2.72 -7.33 -16.78
N GLU A 62 3.76 -6.82 -17.45
CA GLU A 62 3.91 -5.45 -18.03
C GLU A 62 2.75 -4.93 -18.91
N SER A 63 1.69 -5.69 -19.17
CA SER A 63 0.60 -5.27 -20.06
C SER A 63 -0.83 -5.58 -19.60
N SER A 64 -1.03 -6.15 -18.40
CA SER A 64 -2.39 -6.47 -17.95
C SER A 64 -3.03 -5.28 -17.23
N LYS A 65 -3.73 -4.41 -17.98
CA LYS A 65 -4.53 -3.29 -17.43
C LYS A 65 -5.43 -3.68 -16.24
N ASN A 66 -5.97 -4.90 -16.25
CA ASN A 66 -6.80 -5.41 -15.17
C ASN A 66 -6.03 -5.61 -13.86
N ILE A 67 -4.78 -6.08 -13.94
CA ILE A 67 -3.91 -6.27 -12.76
C ILE A 67 -3.51 -4.91 -12.21
N PHE A 68 -3.20 -3.97 -13.11
CA PHE A 68 -2.83 -2.61 -12.76
C PHE A 68 -3.95 -1.88 -12.01
N ASN A 69 -5.17 -1.92 -12.55
CA ASN A 69 -6.34 -1.30 -11.91
C ASN A 69 -6.67 -1.96 -10.57
N SER A 70 -6.56 -3.30 -10.49
CA SER A 70 -6.78 -4.01 -9.23
C SER A 70 -5.74 -3.62 -8.18
N LEU A 71 -4.45 -3.57 -8.53
CA LEU A 71 -3.39 -3.17 -7.62
C LEU A 71 -3.57 -1.72 -7.16
N ARG A 72 -3.92 -0.81 -8.08
CA ARG A 72 -4.23 0.58 -7.74
C ARG A 72 -5.38 0.70 -6.74
N SER A 73 -6.51 0.01 -6.96
CA SER A 73 -7.63 0.07 -6.01
C SER A 73 -7.25 -0.47 -4.63
N ILE A 74 -6.50 -1.58 -4.55
CA ILE A 74 -6.04 -2.12 -3.26
C ILE A 74 -5.07 -1.15 -2.58
N ALA A 75 -4.17 -0.54 -3.34
CA ALA A 75 -3.24 0.48 -2.84
C ALA A 75 -4.00 1.69 -2.27
N GLU A 76 -5.01 2.20 -2.97
CA GLU A 76 -5.87 3.29 -2.50
C GLU A 76 -6.65 2.91 -1.22
N GLU A 77 -7.11 1.65 -1.10
CA GLU A 77 -7.76 1.17 0.12
C GLU A 77 -6.81 1.15 1.33
N ILE A 78 -5.58 0.65 1.14
CA ILE A 78 -4.56 0.61 2.18
C ILE A 78 -4.14 2.03 2.58
N GLU A 79 -3.97 2.92 1.60
CA GLU A 79 -3.61 4.32 1.87
C GLU A 79 -4.68 5.00 2.74
N ASN A 80 -5.97 4.73 2.45
CA ASN A 80 -7.06 5.23 3.28
C ASN A 80 -7.06 4.61 4.69
N GLY A 81 -6.67 3.34 4.82
CA GLY A 81 -6.47 2.69 6.13
C GLY A 81 -5.37 3.36 6.94
N TYR A 82 -4.19 3.57 6.33
CA TYR A 82 -3.08 4.31 6.93
C TYR A 82 -3.46 5.73 7.34
N LYS A 83 -4.23 6.46 6.52
CA LYS A 83 -4.72 7.80 6.88
C LYS A 83 -5.64 7.78 8.09
N ARG A 84 -6.50 6.76 8.24
CA ARG A 84 -7.36 6.60 9.43
C ARG A 84 -6.53 6.33 10.68
N ILE A 85 -5.63 5.35 10.60
CA ILE A 85 -4.72 5.04 11.71
C ILE A 85 -3.92 6.27 12.11
N LYS A 86 -3.35 7.01 11.14
CA LYS A 86 -2.60 8.25 11.42
C LYS A 86 -3.44 9.26 12.19
N LYS A 87 -4.70 9.45 11.79
CA LYS A 87 -5.63 10.37 12.45
C LYS A 87 -5.99 9.92 13.87
N ASP A 88 -6.04 8.62 14.13
CA ASP A 88 -6.34 8.09 15.46
C ASP A 88 -5.12 8.14 16.41
N LEU A 89 -3.93 8.40 15.87
CA LEU A 89 -2.70 8.62 16.63
C LEU A 89 -2.41 10.10 16.96
N GLU A 90 -3.04 11.03 16.22
CA GLU A 90 -2.96 12.49 16.45
C GLU A 90 -3.83 12.93 17.63
#